data_AF-A0A8H4W531-F1
#
_entry.id   AF-A0A8H4W531-F1
#
_cell.length_a   1.000
_cell.length_b   1.000
_cell.length_c   1.000
_cell.angle_alpha   90.00
_cell.angle_beta   90.00
_cell.angle_gamma   90.00
#
_symmetry.space_group_name_H-M   'P 1'
#
loop_
_entity.id
_entity.type
_entity.pdbx_description
1 polymer ?
#
loop_
_entity_poly.entity_id
_entity_poly.type
_entity_poly.pdbx_seq_one_letter_code
_entity_poly.pdbx_strand_id
1 'polypeptide(L)'
;MFSIALAILVFAADTWLHVTMKTTEFVQVTTLPTEIDYSLGLALGCAISNNSYNTADDNYQSQYNLSPAVTNTFSANSSTSLQVLNNVSDSMVVLTYNATTPYNFLGVPPSDTVAARDWTAYTFGMSTQCKIISEQCDLHEEGGASTPFNCTNAFVGDLASGGAWENRYFTDETMSDNLIRAVSNPYYFAIAANANSGGGGTIQADGTEIVRPGHGGDAFVLLCTTTVYDVQYDTVNSTVTHFVPTISNDSTSNIWQGSMIFVGSPGDPMLQQAENLATFSKITQELADKIALAYSKVALAIGAQGVTPRPALQAQERHSRLATRVEAAPLFTLVGAHLLFVIIGIVLTILELATSGGEVRGFQARLSIVGIVADRFERWRGVNGVHGMDHHFEEKFGNGNMRVAIDMEGGNGYGYNVWPGNGNK
;
A
#
# COMPACT_ATOMS: atom_id res chain seq x y z
N MET A 1 16.28 -1.01 55.78
CA MET A 1 17.12 -0.39 54.73
C MET A 1 17.08 -1.17 53.41
N PHE A 2 17.34 -2.49 53.39
CA PHE A 2 17.31 -3.30 52.16
C PHE A 2 15.98 -3.24 51.39
N SER A 3 14.83 -3.33 52.07
CA SER A 3 13.52 -3.26 51.41
C SER A 3 13.24 -1.91 50.73
N ILE A 4 13.76 -0.82 51.30
CA ILE A 4 13.62 0.54 50.73
C ILE A 4 14.48 0.67 49.47
N ALA A 5 15.73 0.18 49.52
CA ALA A 5 16.62 0.19 48.38
C ALA A 5 16.05 -0.61 47.20
N LEU A 6 15.42 -1.76 47.48
CA LEU A 6 14.78 -2.57 46.45
C LEU A 6 13.52 -1.91 45.86
N ALA A 7 12.71 -1.26 46.70
CA ALA A 7 11.55 -0.50 46.23
C ALA A 7 11.96 0.64 45.29
N ILE A 8 13.05 1.34 45.62
CA ILE A 8 13.63 2.37 44.75
C ILE A 8 14.11 1.75 43.42
N LEU A 9 14.73 0.57 43.47
CA LEU A 9 15.21 -0.12 42.27
C LEU A 9 14.05 -0.55 41.36
N VAL A 10 12.97 -1.10 41.93
CA VAL A 10 11.75 -1.45 41.18
C VAL A 10 11.15 -0.20 40.54
N PHE A 11 11.01 0.90 41.29
CA PHE A 11 10.47 2.17 40.77
C PHE A 11 11.35 2.76 39.66
N ALA A 12 12.68 2.70 39.81
CA ALA A 12 13.61 3.15 38.80
C ALA A 12 13.54 2.30 37.52
N ALA A 13 13.44 0.96 37.65
CA ALA A 13 13.29 0.06 36.52
C ALA A 13 11.96 0.25 35.78
N ASP A 14 10.87 0.49 36.51
CA ASP A 14 9.55 0.77 35.96
C ASP A 14 9.52 2.10 35.19
N THR A 15 10.07 3.15 35.80
CA THR A 15 10.24 4.46 35.15
C THR A 15 11.12 4.33 33.90
N TRP A 16 12.20 3.55 33.98
CA TRP A 16 13.09 3.31 32.84
C TRP A 16 12.38 2.58 31.70
N LEU A 17 11.55 1.58 32.01
CA LEU A 17 10.71 0.89 31.02
C LEU A 17 9.74 1.86 30.35
N HIS A 18 9.03 2.70 31.12
CA HIS A 18 8.08 3.66 30.56
C HIS A 18 8.74 4.73 29.68
N VAL A 19 9.93 5.21 30.05
CA VAL A 19 10.68 6.22 29.27
C VAL A 19 11.23 5.64 27.96
N THR A 20 11.61 4.36 27.96
CA THR A 20 12.18 3.69 26.78
C THR A 20 11.12 3.11 25.84
N MET A 21 9.89 2.96 26.32
CA MET A 21 8.76 2.47 25.54
C MET A 21 8.38 3.47 24.45
N LYS A 22 8.48 3.06 23.18
CA LYS A 22 8.12 3.89 22.03
C LYS A 22 7.08 3.19 21.17
N THR A 23 6.05 3.92 20.76
CA THR A 23 5.10 3.44 19.76
C THR A 23 5.76 3.50 18.39
N THR A 24 5.81 2.37 17.69
CA THR A 24 6.35 2.27 16.33
C THR A 24 5.32 1.62 15.43
N GLU A 25 5.27 2.05 14.16
CA GLU A 25 4.47 1.36 13.16
C GLU A 25 5.08 -0.02 12.89
N PHE A 26 4.26 -1.05 13.04
CA PHE A 26 4.57 -2.42 12.69
C PHE A 26 3.72 -2.82 11.50
N VAL A 27 4.38 -3.11 10.38
CA VAL A 27 3.72 -3.60 9.17
C VAL A 27 3.75 -5.12 9.21
N GLN A 28 2.58 -5.72 9.40
CA GLN A 28 2.40 -7.15 9.23
C GLN A 28 2.00 -7.43 7.78
N VAL A 29 2.66 -8.41 7.17
CA VAL A 29 2.36 -8.83 5.79
C VAL A 29 1.67 -10.18 5.82
N THR A 30 0.54 -10.29 5.12
CA THR A 30 -0.20 -11.54 4.95
C THR A 30 -0.23 -11.90 3.47
N THR A 31 0.18 -13.12 3.13
CA THR A 31 0.08 -13.61 1.75
C THR A 31 -1.39 -13.77 1.36
N LEU A 32 -1.75 -13.24 0.20
CA LEU A 32 -3.09 -13.41 -0.36
C LEU A 32 -3.13 -14.67 -1.24
N PRO A 33 -4.31 -15.32 -1.37
CA PRO A 33 -4.47 -16.41 -2.32
C PRO A 33 -4.20 -15.92 -3.75
N THR A 34 -3.70 -16.82 -4.59
CA THR A 34 -3.28 -16.59 -5.98
C THR A 34 -4.43 -16.35 -6.96
N GLU A 35 -5.59 -15.85 -6.51
CA GLU A 35 -6.79 -15.62 -7.33
C GLU A 35 -7.13 -14.13 -7.49
N ILE A 36 -6.22 -13.24 -7.12
CA ILE A 36 -6.45 -11.79 -7.28
C ILE A 36 -6.00 -11.36 -8.66
N ASP A 37 -6.94 -10.82 -9.43
CA ASP A 37 -6.73 -10.43 -10.83
C ASP A 37 -5.94 -9.11 -10.97
N TYR A 38 -4.64 -9.15 -10.69
CA TYR A 38 -3.73 -8.00 -10.88
C TYR A 38 -2.81 -8.13 -12.09
N SER A 39 -2.72 -9.32 -12.69
CA SER A 39 -2.08 -9.47 -14.00
C SER A 39 -3.08 -9.15 -15.10
N LEU A 40 -2.57 -8.79 -16.27
CA LEU A 40 -3.33 -8.56 -17.48
C LEU A 40 -2.75 -9.44 -18.57
N GLY A 41 -3.62 -10.23 -19.20
CA GLY A 41 -3.23 -11.15 -20.26
C GLY A 41 -4.17 -11.04 -21.44
N LEU A 42 -3.74 -11.53 -22.61
CA LEU A 42 -4.59 -11.54 -23.79
C LEU A 42 -5.90 -12.29 -23.51
N ALA A 43 -6.99 -11.75 -24.03
CA ALA A 43 -8.27 -12.46 -24.06
C ALA A 43 -8.06 -13.81 -24.75
N LEU A 44 -8.77 -14.86 -24.31
CA LEU A 44 -8.53 -16.23 -24.78
C LEU A 44 -8.53 -16.33 -26.31
N GLY A 45 -9.42 -15.61 -26.98
CA GLY A 45 -9.45 -15.52 -28.43
C GLY A 45 -8.17 -14.93 -29.03
N CYS A 46 -7.71 -13.80 -28.50
CA CYS A 46 -6.48 -13.12 -28.91
C CYS A 46 -5.20 -13.96 -28.64
N ALA A 47 -5.28 -15.10 -27.96
CA ALA A 47 -4.11 -15.91 -27.61
C ALA A 47 -3.93 -17.16 -28.51
N ILE A 48 -4.89 -17.49 -29.37
CA ILE A 48 -4.96 -18.80 -30.06
C ILE A 48 -4.22 -18.81 -31.41
N SER A 49 -4.20 -17.69 -32.13
CA SER A 49 -3.63 -17.61 -33.48
C SER A 49 -3.04 -16.23 -33.77
N ASN A 50 -2.42 -16.07 -34.94
CA ASN A 50 -1.97 -14.76 -35.41
C ASN A 50 -3.18 -13.80 -35.49
N ASN A 51 -3.18 -12.74 -34.70
CA ASN A 51 -4.22 -11.70 -34.67
C ASN A 51 -4.03 -10.61 -35.73
N SER A 52 -3.21 -10.84 -36.75
CA SER A 52 -3.09 -9.90 -37.86
C SER A 52 -4.42 -9.73 -38.58
N TYR A 53 -4.65 -8.54 -39.15
CA TYR A 53 -5.87 -8.26 -39.87
C TYR A 53 -6.11 -9.25 -41.02
N ASN A 54 -5.04 -9.62 -41.74
CA ASN A 54 -5.09 -10.57 -42.86
C ASN A 54 -5.57 -11.96 -42.46
N THR A 55 -5.04 -12.52 -41.37
CA THR A 55 -5.38 -13.89 -40.94
C THR A 55 -6.83 -14.03 -40.48
N ALA A 56 -7.43 -12.93 -40.03
CA ALA A 56 -8.83 -12.87 -39.64
C ALA A 56 -9.77 -12.63 -40.83
N ASP A 57 -9.39 -11.74 -41.77
CA ASP A 57 -10.14 -11.44 -42.99
C ASP A 57 -10.22 -12.67 -43.93
N ASP A 58 -9.10 -13.37 -44.14
CA ASP A 58 -9.02 -14.55 -45.02
C ASP A 58 -9.88 -15.73 -44.54
N ASN A 59 -10.24 -15.78 -43.25
CA ASN A 59 -10.97 -16.90 -42.65
C ASN A 59 -12.42 -16.57 -42.22
N TYR A 60 -12.94 -15.36 -42.50
CA TYR A 60 -14.22 -14.89 -41.92
C TYR A 60 -14.30 -15.07 -40.40
N GLN A 61 -13.16 -15.05 -39.71
CA GLN A 61 -13.12 -15.10 -38.25
C GLN A 61 -13.00 -13.68 -37.74
N SER A 62 -13.91 -13.27 -36.86
CA SER A 62 -13.79 -11.99 -36.17
C SER A 62 -12.41 -11.92 -35.51
N GLN A 63 -11.62 -10.88 -35.75
CA GLN A 63 -10.49 -10.64 -34.85
C GLN A 63 -11.10 -10.49 -33.46
N TYR A 64 -10.50 -11.14 -32.49
CA TYR A 64 -11.10 -11.18 -31.16
C TYR A 64 -11.17 -9.79 -30.51
N ASN A 65 -10.40 -8.81 -31.03
CA ASN A 65 -10.48 -7.40 -30.70
C ASN A 65 -11.16 -6.53 -31.78
N LEU A 66 -11.23 -6.95 -33.06
CA LEU A 66 -11.87 -6.20 -34.16
C LEU A 66 -12.84 -7.06 -34.99
N SER A 67 -14.03 -6.53 -35.21
CA SER A 67 -15.06 -7.14 -36.04
C SER A 67 -15.13 -6.43 -37.39
N PRO A 68 -14.60 -7.02 -38.48
CA PRO A 68 -14.78 -6.47 -39.82
C PRO A 68 -16.23 -6.66 -40.28
N ALA A 69 -16.83 -5.61 -40.83
CA ALA A 69 -18.11 -5.65 -41.51
C ALA A 69 -17.97 -5.09 -42.93
N VAL A 70 -18.99 -5.29 -43.77
CA VAL A 70 -18.98 -4.91 -45.20
C VAL A 70 -18.65 -3.42 -45.42
N THR A 71 -19.03 -2.54 -44.50
CA THR A 71 -18.87 -1.09 -44.63
C THR A 71 -17.82 -0.48 -43.70
N ASN A 72 -17.43 -1.17 -42.62
CA ASN A 72 -16.48 -0.64 -41.64
C ASN A 72 -15.91 -1.75 -40.74
N THR A 73 -14.85 -1.46 -40.00
CA THR A 73 -14.33 -2.31 -38.94
C THR A 73 -14.74 -1.75 -37.58
N PHE A 74 -15.15 -2.61 -36.65
CA PHE A 74 -15.65 -2.22 -35.34
C PHE A 74 -14.84 -2.85 -34.21
N SER A 75 -14.75 -2.16 -33.08
CA SER A 75 -14.20 -2.71 -31.84
C SER A 75 -15.07 -3.84 -31.32
N ALA A 76 -14.49 -4.99 -30.95
CA ALA A 76 -15.21 -6.10 -30.35
C ALA A 76 -15.80 -5.71 -28.97
N ASN A 77 -15.11 -4.86 -28.21
CA ASN A 77 -15.59 -4.30 -26.96
C ASN A 77 -15.14 -2.84 -26.80
N SER A 78 -15.79 -1.94 -27.54
CA SER A 78 -15.54 -0.49 -27.45
C SER A 78 -15.78 0.08 -26.06
N SER A 79 -16.64 -0.53 -25.25
CA SER A 79 -16.97 -0.05 -23.91
C SER A 79 -15.76 -0.10 -22.99
N THR A 80 -15.02 -1.22 -22.98
CA THR A 80 -13.79 -1.35 -22.19
C THR A 80 -12.72 -0.37 -22.67
N SER A 81 -12.52 -0.24 -23.98
CA SER A 81 -11.57 0.73 -24.54
C SER A 81 -11.89 2.16 -24.08
N LEU A 82 -13.16 2.58 -24.18
CA LEU A 82 -13.59 3.91 -23.75
C LEU A 82 -13.49 4.10 -22.23
N GLN A 83 -13.79 3.08 -21.43
CA GLN A 83 -13.65 3.16 -19.98
C GLN A 83 -12.19 3.32 -19.56
N VAL A 84 -11.27 2.58 -20.17
CA VAL A 84 -9.83 2.68 -19.88
C VAL A 84 -9.28 4.02 -20.37
N LEU A 85 -9.70 4.45 -21.56
CA LEU A 85 -9.30 5.72 -22.17
C LEU A 85 -9.69 6.92 -21.29
N ASN A 86 -10.89 6.86 -20.69
CA ASN A 86 -11.41 7.90 -19.80
C ASN A 86 -11.11 7.67 -18.31
N ASN A 87 -10.31 6.64 -17.97
CA ASN A 87 -9.93 6.31 -16.59
C ASN A 87 -11.14 6.07 -15.65
N VAL A 88 -12.16 5.37 -16.16
CA VAL A 88 -13.39 4.99 -15.42
C VAL A 88 -13.61 3.48 -15.39
N SER A 89 -12.64 2.68 -15.82
CA SER A 89 -12.69 1.22 -15.74
C SER A 89 -12.35 0.76 -14.32
N ASP A 90 -13.07 -0.24 -13.82
CA ASP A 90 -12.79 -0.89 -12.53
C ASP A 90 -11.67 -1.95 -12.60
N SER A 91 -11.29 -2.38 -13.82
CA SER A 91 -10.37 -3.51 -14.01
C SER A 91 -9.02 -3.10 -14.60
N MET A 92 -8.94 -2.00 -15.36
CA MET A 92 -7.71 -1.62 -16.05
C MET A 92 -7.55 -0.10 -16.15
N VAL A 93 -6.31 0.37 -16.04
CA VAL A 93 -5.94 1.77 -16.26
C VAL A 93 -4.61 1.82 -16.99
N VAL A 94 -4.35 2.87 -17.76
CA VAL A 94 -3.02 3.11 -18.32
C VAL A 94 -2.19 3.93 -17.34
N LEU A 95 -1.08 3.34 -16.89
CA LEU A 95 -0.10 3.95 -15.98
C LEU A 95 1.18 4.26 -16.74
N THR A 96 1.99 5.16 -16.18
CA THR A 96 3.29 5.55 -16.74
C THR A 96 4.40 5.16 -15.77
N TYR A 97 5.39 4.42 -16.26
CA TYR A 97 6.64 4.14 -15.56
C TYR A 97 7.73 5.08 -16.07
N ASN A 98 8.18 5.97 -15.18
CA ASN A 98 9.18 6.99 -15.47
C ASN A 98 10.60 6.40 -15.34
N ALA A 99 11.08 5.75 -16.40
CA ALA A 99 12.49 5.39 -16.56
C ALA A 99 13.21 6.40 -17.48
N THR A 100 14.48 6.13 -17.83
CA THR A 100 15.22 6.93 -18.82
C THR A 100 14.47 7.04 -20.16
N THR A 101 13.81 5.96 -20.55
CA THR A 101 12.78 5.95 -21.60
C THR A 101 11.44 5.70 -20.91
N PRO A 102 10.44 6.58 -21.03
CA PRO A 102 9.16 6.36 -20.40
C PRO A 102 8.42 5.18 -21.06
N TYR A 103 7.78 4.38 -20.23
CA TYR A 103 6.89 3.30 -20.66
C TYR A 103 5.49 3.59 -20.15
N ASN A 104 4.49 3.50 -21.04
CA ASN A 104 3.12 3.37 -20.58
C ASN A 104 2.79 1.88 -20.49
N PHE A 105 1.95 1.48 -19.54
CA PHE A 105 1.57 0.09 -19.36
C PHE A 105 0.15 0.01 -18.80
N LEU A 106 -0.52 -1.12 -19.06
CA LEU A 106 -1.81 -1.39 -18.44
C LEU A 106 -1.58 -1.85 -16.99
N GLY A 107 -2.37 -1.35 -16.07
CA GLY A 107 -2.28 -1.72 -14.66
C GLY A 107 -3.65 -1.77 -14.01
N VAL A 108 -3.65 -2.04 -12.71
CA VAL A 108 -4.86 -2.10 -11.89
C VAL A 108 -5.23 -0.68 -11.46
N PRO A 109 -6.51 -0.26 -11.57
CA PRO A 109 -6.97 1.04 -11.10
C PRO A 109 -6.64 1.27 -9.62
N PRO A 110 -6.19 2.47 -9.23
CA PRO A 110 -5.86 2.77 -7.84
C PRO A 110 -7.12 2.74 -6.96
N SER A 111 -7.02 2.06 -5.83
CA SER A 111 -8.06 1.99 -4.80
C SER A 111 -7.44 1.79 -3.42
N ASP A 112 -8.19 2.01 -2.35
CA ASP A 112 -7.69 1.81 -0.98
C ASP A 112 -7.24 0.36 -0.73
N THR A 113 -7.90 -0.61 -1.37
CA THR A 113 -7.53 -2.04 -1.27
C THR A 113 -6.25 -2.33 -2.04
N VAL A 114 -6.09 -1.78 -3.24
CA VAL A 114 -4.87 -1.91 -4.05
C VAL A 114 -3.70 -1.21 -3.36
N ALA A 115 -3.93 -0.06 -2.73
CA ALA A 115 -2.89 0.68 -2.00
C ALA A 115 -2.36 -0.09 -0.77
N ALA A 116 -3.19 -0.94 -0.14
CA ALA A 116 -2.77 -1.79 0.97
C ALA A 116 -2.01 -3.06 0.52
N ARG A 117 -1.89 -3.31 -0.79
CA ARG A 117 -1.35 -4.56 -1.33
C ARG A 117 -0.06 -4.34 -2.10
N ASP A 118 0.78 -5.36 -2.06
CA ASP A 118 1.96 -5.47 -2.91
C ASP A 118 1.80 -6.72 -3.77
N TRP A 119 2.27 -6.67 -5.02
CA TRP A 119 2.12 -7.80 -5.93
C TRP A 119 3.16 -7.79 -7.05
N THR A 120 3.32 -8.97 -7.64
CA THR A 120 4.06 -9.21 -8.87
C THR A 120 3.05 -9.65 -9.94
N ALA A 121 3.06 -8.99 -11.09
CA ALA A 121 2.10 -9.22 -12.17
C ALA A 121 2.74 -9.13 -13.55
N TYR A 122 2.06 -9.76 -14.52
CA TYR A 122 2.33 -9.56 -15.94
C TYR A 122 1.35 -8.56 -16.54
N THR A 123 1.81 -7.78 -17.49
CA THR A 123 0.98 -6.84 -18.24
C THR A 123 1.61 -6.50 -19.59
N PHE A 124 0.99 -5.59 -20.34
CA PHE A 124 1.50 -5.06 -21.59
C PHE A 124 1.90 -3.60 -21.44
N GLY A 125 3.04 -3.25 -22.02
CA GLY A 125 3.59 -1.91 -22.07
C GLY A 125 3.81 -1.44 -23.50
N MET A 126 3.89 -0.13 -23.67
CA MET A 126 4.21 0.52 -24.93
C MET A 126 5.21 1.65 -24.68
N SER A 127 6.19 1.75 -25.57
CA SER A 127 7.08 2.90 -25.64
C SER A 127 7.09 3.38 -27.09
N THR A 128 6.80 4.67 -27.26
CA THR A 128 6.83 5.33 -28.56
C THR A 128 7.91 6.39 -28.54
N GLN A 129 8.63 6.51 -29.65
CA GLN A 129 9.61 7.54 -29.89
C GLN A 129 9.24 8.24 -31.19
N CYS A 130 9.19 9.58 -31.16
CA CYS A 130 8.86 10.39 -32.32
C CYS A 130 10.01 11.37 -32.62
N LYS A 131 10.20 11.66 -33.90
CA LYS A 131 11.07 12.72 -34.39
C LYS A 131 10.27 13.62 -35.33
N ILE A 132 10.53 14.91 -35.28
CA ILE A 132 9.97 15.84 -36.27
C ILE A 132 10.77 15.72 -37.56
N ILE A 133 10.06 15.70 -38.69
CA ILE A 133 10.60 15.49 -40.03
C ILE A 133 9.92 16.42 -41.06
N SER A 134 9.41 17.56 -40.62
CA SER A 134 8.70 18.52 -41.46
C SER A 134 9.55 18.98 -42.65
N GLU A 135 10.84 19.25 -42.43
CA GLU A 135 11.76 19.61 -43.52
C GLU A 135 11.96 18.48 -44.53
N GLN A 136 12.09 17.25 -44.04
CA GLN A 136 12.24 16.07 -44.91
C GLN A 136 10.99 15.83 -45.75
N CYS A 137 9.85 16.27 -45.25
CA CYS A 137 8.56 16.22 -45.90
C CYS A 137 8.22 17.45 -46.73
N ASP A 138 9.17 18.37 -46.95
CA ASP A 138 8.91 19.62 -47.68
C ASP A 138 7.64 20.33 -47.19
N LEU A 139 7.40 20.34 -45.87
CA LEU A 139 6.27 21.04 -45.28
C LEU A 139 6.50 22.54 -45.47
N HIS A 140 5.55 23.23 -46.08
CA HIS A 140 5.65 24.67 -46.30
C HIS A 140 4.27 25.34 -46.33
N GLU A 141 4.26 26.66 -46.21
CA GLU A 141 3.07 27.47 -46.40
C GLU A 141 2.83 27.70 -47.91
N GLU A 142 1.62 27.42 -48.41
CA GLU A 142 1.17 27.74 -49.78
C GLU A 142 0.01 28.76 -49.77
N GLY A 143 0.03 29.67 -48.79
CA GLY A 143 -0.87 30.81 -48.67
C GLY A 143 -2.20 30.52 -47.96
N GLY A 144 -2.65 31.48 -47.16
CA GLY A 144 -3.86 31.33 -46.36
C GLY A 144 -3.70 30.22 -45.33
N ALA A 145 -4.57 29.22 -45.36
CA ALA A 145 -4.46 28.04 -44.48
C ALA A 145 -3.70 26.87 -45.10
N SER A 146 -3.43 26.91 -46.42
CA SER A 146 -2.82 25.80 -47.15
C SER A 146 -1.41 25.53 -46.65
N THR A 147 -1.20 24.30 -46.21
CA THR A 147 0.06 23.82 -45.66
C THR A 147 0.35 22.43 -46.22
N PRO A 148 0.76 22.34 -47.50
CA PRO A 148 1.09 21.08 -48.14
C PRO A 148 2.33 20.43 -47.53
N PHE A 149 2.35 19.10 -47.56
CA PHE A 149 3.52 18.28 -47.23
C PHE A 149 3.64 17.11 -48.20
N ASN A 150 4.89 16.72 -48.49
CA ASN A 150 5.25 15.61 -49.35
C ASN A 150 6.46 14.86 -48.77
N CYS A 151 6.20 13.85 -47.94
CA CYS A 151 7.25 12.97 -47.42
C CYS A 151 7.60 11.88 -48.45
N THR A 152 6.58 11.18 -48.91
CA THR A 152 6.66 10.08 -49.89
C THR A 152 5.36 9.99 -50.68
N ASN A 153 5.34 9.17 -51.73
CA ASN A 153 4.10 8.87 -52.45
C ASN A 153 3.00 8.25 -51.57
N ALA A 154 3.38 7.65 -50.44
CA ALA A 154 2.47 7.02 -49.49
C ALA A 154 1.95 8.01 -48.43
N PHE A 155 2.65 9.13 -48.21
CA PHE A 155 2.31 10.15 -47.22
C PHE A 155 2.57 11.58 -47.77
N VAL A 156 1.53 12.11 -48.39
CA VAL A 156 1.46 13.43 -49.03
C VAL A 156 0.05 13.98 -48.82
N GLY A 157 -0.08 15.29 -48.60
CA GLY A 157 -1.36 15.91 -48.30
C GLY A 157 -1.27 17.43 -48.10
N ASP A 158 -2.38 18.04 -47.68
CA ASP A 158 -2.47 19.44 -47.28
C ASP A 158 -3.39 19.56 -46.06
N LEU A 159 -2.81 20.03 -44.95
CA LEU A 159 -3.48 20.16 -43.65
C LEU A 159 -4.68 21.14 -43.65
N ALA A 160 -4.82 21.99 -44.67
CA ALA A 160 -6.02 22.81 -44.85
C ALA A 160 -7.23 22.02 -45.34
N SER A 161 -6.99 21.00 -46.17
CA SER A 161 -8.04 20.26 -46.88
C SER A 161 -8.31 18.88 -46.29
N GLY A 162 -7.28 18.22 -45.75
CA GLY A 162 -7.39 16.90 -45.11
C GLY A 162 -7.77 16.94 -43.63
N GLY A 163 -7.92 18.13 -43.06
CA GLY A 163 -8.16 18.35 -41.64
C GLY A 163 -6.86 18.61 -40.88
N ALA A 164 -6.96 19.23 -39.70
CA ALA A 164 -5.82 19.61 -38.88
C ALA A 164 -5.03 18.42 -38.29
N TRP A 165 -5.38 17.18 -38.64
CA TRP A 165 -4.79 15.95 -38.13
C TRP A 165 -4.88 14.83 -39.16
N GLU A 166 -3.74 14.42 -39.69
CA GLU A 166 -3.61 13.25 -40.56
C GLU A 166 -2.61 12.26 -39.98
N ASN A 167 -2.96 10.98 -39.97
CA ASN A 167 -2.05 9.92 -39.58
C ASN A 167 -2.03 8.76 -40.60
N ARG A 168 -0.87 8.12 -40.70
CA ARG A 168 -0.64 6.94 -41.56
C ARG A 168 0.34 6.00 -40.89
N TYR A 169 0.21 4.71 -41.19
CA TYR A 169 1.06 3.64 -40.67
C TYR A 169 1.90 3.08 -41.82
N PHE A 170 3.13 2.65 -41.54
CA PHE A 170 4.13 2.25 -42.54
C PHE A 170 4.82 0.94 -42.19
N THR A 171 5.42 0.31 -43.22
CA THR A 171 6.18 -0.94 -43.09
C THR A 171 7.48 -0.76 -42.33
N ASP A 172 8.07 0.40 -42.50
CA ASP A 172 9.38 0.77 -42.00
C ASP A 172 9.47 2.30 -41.85
N GLU A 173 10.63 2.76 -41.40
CA GLU A 173 10.93 4.18 -41.21
C GLU A 173 11.05 4.98 -42.52
N THR A 174 11.10 4.34 -43.68
CA THR A 174 11.23 5.02 -44.97
C THR A 174 9.91 5.58 -45.48
N MET A 175 8.79 5.13 -44.90
CA MET A 175 7.43 5.52 -45.31
C MET A 175 7.15 5.25 -46.80
N SER A 176 7.83 4.28 -47.43
CA SER A 176 7.67 3.98 -48.86
C SER A 176 6.31 3.38 -49.17
N ASP A 177 5.81 2.54 -48.27
CA ASP A 177 4.60 1.75 -48.44
C ASP A 177 3.68 1.85 -47.21
N ASN A 178 2.39 2.01 -47.49
CA ASN A 178 1.37 2.11 -46.46
C ASN A 178 1.05 0.74 -45.85
N LEU A 179 0.97 0.74 -44.52
CA LEU A 179 0.70 -0.43 -43.72
C LEU A 179 -0.80 -0.60 -43.48
N ILE A 180 -1.52 -1.07 -44.50
CA ILE A 180 -2.94 -1.35 -44.33
C ILE A 180 -3.15 -2.68 -43.55
N ARG A 181 -2.09 -3.50 -43.40
CA ARG A 181 -2.25 -4.93 -43.08
C ARG A 181 -1.24 -5.55 -42.10
N ALA A 182 -0.27 -4.80 -41.56
CA ALA A 182 0.94 -5.46 -41.06
C ALA A 182 0.99 -5.85 -39.58
N VAL A 183 2.10 -6.56 -39.32
CA VAL A 183 2.33 -7.63 -38.37
C VAL A 183 3.76 -7.45 -37.84
N SER A 184 4.11 -6.26 -37.33
CA SER A 184 5.48 -5.98 -36.90
C SER A 184 5.52 -5.32 -35.53
N ASN A 185 6.49 -5.74 -34.72
CA ASN A 185 6.89 -5.08 -33.50
C ASN A 185 8.41 -4.85 -33.52
N PRO A 186 8.89 -3.60 -33.65
CA PRO A 186 8.13 -2.35 -33.60
C PRO A 186 7.31 -2.07 -34.87
N TYR A 187 6.39 -1.11 -34.76
CA TYR A 187 5.66 -0.55 -35.90
C TYR A 187 5.87 0.96 -36.05
N TYR A 188 5.67 1.44 -37.28
CA TYR A 188 5.97 2.81 -37.69
C TYR A 188 4.70 3.55 -38.11
N PHE A 189 4.61 4.82 -37.74
CA PHE A 189 3.52 5.69 -38.15
C PHE A 189 4.00 7.14 -38.22
N ALA A 190 3.32 7.95 -39.02
CA ALA A 190 3.57 9.38 -39.12
C ALA A 190 2.29 10.15 -38.84
N ILE A 191 2.47 11.35 -38.32
CA ILE A 191 1.40 12.31 -38.04
C ILE A 191 1.77 13.62 -38.72
N ALA A 192 0.90 14.16 -39.55
CA ALA A 192 0.96 15.53 -40.00
C ALA A 192 -0.18 16.27 -39.30
N ALA A 193 0.14 17.35 -38.58
CA ALA A 193 -0.85 18.03 -37.76
C ALA A 193 -0.68 19.54 -37.77
N ASN A 194 -1.79 20.23 -37.53
CA ASN A 194 -1.90 21.68 -37.44
C ASN A 194 -2.48 22.05 -36.07
N ALA A 195 -1.58 22.23 -35.11
CA ALA A 195 -1.91 22.49 -33.72
C ALA A 195 -2.42 23.92 -33.53
N ASN A 196 -3.39 24.13 -32.63
CA ASN A 196 -3.96 25.44 -32.32
C ASN A 196 -4.59 26.17 -33.53
N SER A 197 -5.17 25.44 -34.48
CA SER A 197 -5.83 26.02 -35.67
C SER A 197 -6.95 27.04 -35.35
N GLY A 198 -7.52 27.01 -34.14
CA GLY A 198 -8.49 27.98 -33.63
C GLY A 198 -7.90 29.14 -32.79
N GLY A 199 -6.58 29.23 -32.67
CA GLY A 199 -5.85 30.13 -31.76
C GLY A 199 -5.64 29.54 -30.36
N GLY A 200 -4.73 30.11 -29.56
CA GLY A 200 -4.53 29.74 -28.15
C GLY A 200 -3.10 29.35 -27.73
N GLY A 201 -2.14 29.36 -28.65
CA GLY A 201 -0.75 29.10 -28.35
C GLY A 201 0.11 29.20 -29.61
N THR A 202 1.40 29.42 -29.43
CA THR A 202 2.40 29.30 -30.51
C THR A 202 3.47 28.36 -30.01
N ILE A 203 3.83 27.38 -30.83
CA ILE A 203 4.99 26.52 -30.60
C ILE A 203 6.18 27.44 -30.43
N GLN A 204 6.73 27.44 -29.21
CA GLN A 204 7.91 28.26 -28.84
C GLN A 204 9.21 27.62 -29.35
N ALA A 205 9.13 26.42 -29.92
CA ALA A 205 10.29 25.70 -30.40
C ALA A 205 10.95 26.44 -31.57
N ASP A 206 12.23 26.73 -31.40
CA ASP A 206 13.09 27.30 -32.44
C ASP A 206 13.45 26.22 -33.46
N GLY A 207 13.31 26.54 -34.75
CA GLY A 207 13.65 25.65 -35.85
C GLY A 207 12.78 25.89 -37.08
N THR A 208 13.29 25.45 -38.23
CA THR A 208 12.61 25.41 -39.53
C THR A 208 11.61 24.25 -39.65
N GLU A 209 11.64 23.33 -38.69
CA GLU A 209 10.75 22.17 -38.60
C GLU A 209 9.29 22.51 -38.23
N ILE A 210 9.01 23.76 -37.84
CA ILE A 210 7.65 24.22 -37.51
C ILE A 210 7.23 25.28 -38.52
N VAL A 211 6.17 25.00 -39.26
CA VAL A 211 5.64 25.88 -40.30
C VAL A 211 4.42 26.63 -39.76
N ARG A 212 4.36 27.93 -40.03
CA ARG A 212 3.27 28.81 -39.57
C ARG A 212 2.58 29.42 -40.77
N PRO A 213 1.50 28.82 -41.29
CA PRO A 213 0.72 29.42 -42.36
C PRO A 213 0.11 30.76 -41.95
N GLY A 214 -0.15 31.65 -42.92
CA GLY A 214 -0.78 32.95 -42.66
C GLY A 214 -2.16 32.88 -41.97
N HIS A 215 -2.86 31.75 -42.08
CA HIS A 215 -4.09 31.42 -41.35
C HIS A 215 -4.00 30.02 -40.73
N GLY A 216 -4.53 29.86 -39.51
CA GLY A 216 -4.52 28.60 -38.79
C GLY A 216 -3.52 28.62 -37.63
N GLY A 217 -2.96 27.45 -37.32
CA GLY A 217 -2.09 27.22 -36.19
C GLY A 217 -0.65 26.90 -36.60
N ASP A 218 0.07 26.15 -35.78
CA ASP A 218 1.43 25.71 -36.08
C ASP A 218 1.41 24.29 -36.65
N ALA A 219 2.01 24.10 -37.82
CA ALA A 219 2.06 22.84 -38.53
C ALA A 219 3.40 22.13 -38.36
N PHE A 220 3.35 20.80 -38.25
CA PHE A 220 4.53 19.95 -38.19
C PHE A 220 4.22 18.52 -38.65
N VAL A 221 5.26 17.77 -39.00
CA VAL A 221 5.18 16.35 -39.34
C VAL A 221 6.08 15.54 -38.40
N LEU A 222 5.52 14.46 -37.83
CA LEU A 222 6.22 13.50 -36.99
C LEU A 222 6.37 12.16 -37.70
N LEU A 223 7.52 11.53 -37.53
CA LEU A 223 7.70 10.09 -37.74
C LEU A 223 7.96 9.42 -36.40
N CYS A 224 7.16 8.41 -36.11
CA CYS A 224 7.12 7.73 -34.83
C CYS A 224 7.34 6.23 -35.00
N THR A 225 8.03 5.65 -34.04
CA THR A 225 8.22 4.20 -33.88
C THR A 225 7.68 3.79 -32.53
N THR A 226 6.83 2.77 -32.52
CA THR A 226 6.24 2.21 -31.30
C THR A 226 6.66 0.78 -31.13
N THR A 227 7.12 0.44 -29.93
CA THR A 227 7.40 -0.94 -29.51
C THR A 227 6.43 -1.35 -28.42
N VAL A 228 5.83 -2.52 -28.58
CA VAL A 228 4.97 -3.18 -27.60
C VAL A 228 5.80 -4.16 -26.78
N TYR A 229 5.56 -4.23 -25.48
CA TYR A 229 6.31 -5.04 -24.54
C TYR A 229 5.40 -5.91 -23.67
N ASP A 230 5.84 -7.13 -23.41
CA ASP A 230 5.36 -7.96 -22.32
C ASP A 230 6.15 -7.54 -21.08
N VAL A 231 5.45 -7.09 -20.06
CA VAL A 231 6.04 -6.46 -18.88
C VAL A 231 5.78 -7.32 -17.67
N GLN A 232 6.83 -7.69 -16.95
CA GLN A 232 6.72 -8.14 -15.56
C GLN A 232 7.02 -6.97 -14.64
N TYR A 233 6.15 -6.70 -13.67
CA TYR A 233 6.34 -5.59 -12.73
C TYR A 233 5.98 -5.97 -11.30
N ASP A 234 6.68 -5.32 -10.37
CA ASP A 234 6.43 -5.44 -8.93
C ASP A 234 5.98 -4.11 -8.37
N THR A 235 4.80 -4.09 -7.76
CA THR A 235 4.30 -2.94 -6.99
C THR A 235 4.54 -3.20 -5.52
N VAL A 236 5.27 -2.30 -4.88
CA VAL A 236 5.43 -2.27 -3.42
C VAL A 236 5.10 -0.86 -2.96
N ASN A 237 4.23 -0.74 -1.95
CA ASN A 237 3.82 0.55 -1.43
C ASN A 237 3.22 1.51 -2.48
N SER A 238 2.34 0.97 -3.34
CA SER A 238 1.71 1.72 -4.44
C SER A 238 2.69 2.30 -5.47
N THR A 239 3.94 1.86 -5.45
CA THR A 239 4.98 2.29 -6.38
C THR A 239 5.59 1.10 -7.08
N VAL A 240 5.88 1.24 -8.37
CA VAL A 240 6.54 0.20 -9.16
C VAL A 240 8.02 0.18 -8.78
N THR A 241 8.48 -0.91 -8.19
CA THR A 241 9.86 -1.07 -7.71
C THR A 241 10.74 -1.84 -8.68
N HIS A 242 10.14 -2.72 -9.47
CA HIS A 242 10.81 -3.52 -10.48
C HIS A 242 9.93 -3.57 -11.74
N PHE A 243 10.55 -3.40 -12.90
CA PHE A 243 9.87 -3.30 -14.19
C PHE A 243 10.78 -3.91 -15.26
N VAL A 244 10.36 -5.05 -15.81
CA VAL A 244 11.14 -5.82 -16.79
C VAL A 244 10.36 -5.85 -18.10
N PRO A 245 10.67 -4.96 -19.06
CA PRO A 245 10.06 -4.96 -20.38
C PRO A 245 10.75 -5.98 -21.29
N THR A 246 9.98 -6.87 -21.89
CA THR A 246 10.42 -7.82 -22.93
C THR A 246 9.67 -7.49 -24.22
N ILE A 247 10.35 -7.38 -25.35
CA ILE A 247 9.67 -7.04 -26.62
C ILE A 247 8.65 -8.13 -26.94
N SER A 248 7.39 -7.74 -27.12
CA SER A 248 6.31 -8.67 -27.47
C SER A 248 6.48 -9.20 -28.89
N ASN A 249 5.84 -10.32 -29.20
CA ASN A 249 5.77 -10.79 -30.58
C ASN A 249 4.85 -9.88 -31.44
N ASP A 250 4.95 -10.04 -32.76
CA ASP A 250 4.17 -9.25 -33.72
C ASP A 250 2.66 -9.44 -33.58
N SER A 251 2.20 -10.66 -33.27
CA SER A 251 0.78 -10.97 -33.12
C SER A 251 0.13 -10.27 -31.91
N THR A 252 0.91 -10.02 -30.86
CA THR A 252 0.53 -9.26 -29.67
C THR A 252 0.47 -7.77 -30.02
N SER A 253 1.49 -7.25 -30.71
CA SER A 253 1.53 -5.85 -31.15
C SER A 253 0.32 -5.45 -32.02
N ASN A 254 -0.15 -6.37 -32.86
CA ASN A 254 -1.33 -6.16 -33.72
C ASN A 254 -2.61 -5.79 -32.96
N ILE A 255 -2.74 -6.19 -31.70
CA ILE A 255 -3.93 -5.88 -30.90
C ILE A 255 -4.07 -4.37 -30.74
N TRP A 256 -2.96 -3.67 -30.50
CA TRP A 256 -2.93 -2.22 -30.34
C TRP A 256 -2.83 -1.51 -31.68
N GLN A 257 -1.93 -1.96 -32.56
CA GLN A 257 -1.76 -1.34 -33.87
C GLN A 257 -3.05 -1.39 -34.70
N GLY A 258 -3.66 -2.58 -34.83
CA GLY A 258 -4.89 -2.75 -35.59
C GLY A 258 -6.02 -1.91 -35.00
N SER A 259 -6.12 -1.85 -33.67
CA SER A 259 -7.14 -1.02 -33.03
C SER A 259 -6.94 0.47 -33.36
N MET A 260 -5.70 0.96 -33.42
CA MET A 260 -5.44 2.34 -33.81
C MET A 260 -5.68 2.62 -35.30
N ILE A 261 -5.34 1.69 -36.19
CA ILE A 261 -5.54 1.85 -37.65
C ILE A 261 -7.02 1.88 -38.01
N PHE A 262 -7.81 0.94 -37.48
CA PHE A 262 -9.17 0.70 -37.96
C PHE A 262 -10.26 1.33 -37.10
N VAL A 263 -10.00 1.52 -35.81
CA VAL A 263 -10.99 2.00 -34.83
C VAL A 263 -10.40 3.06 -33.90
N GLY A 264 -9.31 3.73 -34.31
CA GLY A 264 -8.60 4.73 -33.50
C GLY A 264 -9.37 6.03 -33.26
N SER A 265 -10.45 6.28 -34.01
CA SER A 265 -11.25 7.51 -33.97
C SER A 265 -11.65 7.99 -32.55
N PRO A 266 -12.05 7.12 -31.60
CA PRO A 266 -12.35 7.57 -30.24
C PRO A 266 -11.15 8.12 -29.47
N GLY A 267 -9.93 7.77 -29.88
CA GLY A 267 -8.67 8.26 -29.30
C GLY A 267 -8.19 9.59 -29.90
N ASP A 268 -8.62 9.93 -31.12
CA ASP A 268 -8.15 11.12 -31.84
C ASP A 268 -8.35 12.43 -31.06
N PRO A 269 -9.51 12.70 -30.40
CA PRO A 269 -9.67 13.91 -29.61
C PRO A 269 -8.66 14.05 -28.46
N MET A 270 -8.23 12.93 -27.86
CA MET A 270 -7.22 12.93 -26.80
C MET A 270 -5.81 13.16 -27.36
N LEU A 271 -5.53 12.65 -28.56
CA LEU A 271 -4.26 12.91 -29.25
C LEU A 271 -4.16 14.37 -29.68
N GLN A 272 -5.22 14.93 -30.25
CA GLN A 272 -5.31 16.36 -30.61
C GLN A 272 -5.23 17.26 -29.38
N GLN A 273 -5.83 16.86 -28.25
CA GLN A 273 -5.67 17.59 -27.00
C GLN A 273 -4.20 17.55 -26.52
N ALA A 274 -3.55 16.39 -26.59
CA ALA A 274 -2.16 16.24 -26.19
C ALA A 274 -1.21 17.03 -27.11
N GLU A 275 -1.48 17.07 -28.41
CA GLU A 275 -0.80 17.93 -29.38
C GLU A 275 -0.90 19.40 -28.98
N ASN A 276 -2.12 19.91 -28.76
CA ASN A 276 -2.32 21.31 -28.39
C ASN A 276 -1.63 21.66 -27.07
N LEU A 277 -1.52 20.71 -26.13
CA LEU A 277 -0.73 20.89 -24.91
C LEU A 277 0.78 20.83 -25.19
N ALA A 278 1.20 20.01 -26.14
CA ALA A 278 2.58 19.84 -26.49
C ALA A 278 3.16 21.08 -27.21
N THR A 279 2.33 21.98 -27.74
CA THR A 279 2.81 23.26 -28.30
C THR A 279 3.45 24.19 -27.28
N PHE A 280 3.21 24.00 -25.98
CA PHE A 280 3.90 24.75 -24.92
C PHE A 280 5.34 24.29 -24.68
N SER A 281 5.82 23.31 -25.44
CA SER A 281 7.21 22.84 -25.38
C SER A 281 8.18 23.89 -25.91
N LYS A 282 9.39 23.93 -25.35
CA LYS A 282 10.42 24.91 -25.74
C LYS A 282 11.31 24.41 -26.87
N ILE A 283 11.36 23.10 -27.07
CA ILE A 283 12.21 22.43 -28.07
C ILE A 283 11.32 21.47 -28.87
N THR A 284 11.62 21.33 -30.16
CA THR A 284 10.91 20.47 -31.10
C THR A 284 10.89 19.01 -30.62
N GLN A 285 12.01 18.49 -30.10
CA GLN A 285 12.04 17.13 -29.55
C GLN A 285 11.10 16.95 -28.34
N GLU A 286 10.97 17.95 -27.46
CA GLU A 286 10.05 17.87 -26.32
C GLU A 286 8.58 17.82 -26.78
N LEU A 287 8.23 18.53 -27.87
CA LEU A 287 6.93 18.42 -28.53
C LEU A 287 6.69 16.98 -29.01
N ALA A 288 7.66 16.40 -29.72
CA ALA A 288 7.58 15.03 -30.22
C ALA A 288 7.45 14.00 -29.08
N ASP A 289 8.20 14.16 -27.99
CA ASP A 289 8.19 13.26 -26.83
C ASP A 289 6.82 13.27 -26.11
N LYS A 290 6.20 14.44 -25.97
CA LYS A 290 4.84 14.56 -25.38
C LYS A 290 3.79 13.86 -26.22
N ILE A 291 3.85 14.02 -27.54
CA ILE A 291 2.92 13.36 -28.47
C ILE A 291 3.17 11.85 -28.47
N ALA A 292 4.43 11.41 -28.43
CA ALA A 292 4.80 9.99 -28.33
C ALA A 292 4.25 9.32 -27.04
N LEU A 293 4.35 10.03 -25.91
CA LEU A 293 3.80 9.58 -24.64
C LEU A 293 2.26 9.47 -24.71
N ALA A 294 1.61 10.49 -25.27
CA ALA A 294 0.16 10.49 -25.45
C ALA A 294 -0.31 9.37 -26.37
N TYR A 295 0.38 9.15 -27.50
CA TYR A 295 0.10 8.06 -28.41
C TYR A 295 0.16 6.71 -27.72
N SER A 296 1.23 6.43 -26.98
CA SER A 296 1.37 5.18 -26.23
C SER A 296 0.22 4.98 -25.23
N LYS A 297 -0.21 6.06 -24.56
CA LYS A 297 -1.33 6.02 -23.60
C LYS A 297 -2.67 5.74 -24.28
N VAL A 298 -2.97 6.46 -25.36
CA VAL A 298 -4.21 6.30 -26.13
C VAL A 298 -4.25 4.94 -26.80
N ALA A 299 -3.16 4.50 -27.43
CA ALA A 299 -3.07 3.20 -28.07
C ALA A 299 -3.34 2.07 -27.07
N LEU A 300 -2.65 2.06 -25.92
CA LEU A 300 -2.89 1.06 -24.86
C LEU A 300 -4.35 1.01 -24.43
N ALA A 301 -4.99 2.17 -24.25
CA ALA A 301 -6.38 2.25 -23.85
C ALA A 301 -7.34 1.76 -24.94
N ILE A 302 -7.14 2.18 -26.19
CA ILE A 302 -7.98 1.76 -27.32
C ILE A 302 -7.86 0.25 -27.57
N GLY A 303 -6.65 -0.31 -27.46
CA GLY A 303 -6.40 -1.76 -27.59
C GLY A 303 -6.80 -2.60 -26.37
N ALA A 304 -7.17 -1.98 -25.25
CA ALA A 304 -7.44 -2.67 -23.99
C ALA A 304 -8.58 -3.71 -24.08
N GLN A 305 -9.49 -3.56 -25.06
CA GLN A 305 -10.51 -4.57 -25.37
C GLN A 305 -9.97 -5.98 -25.68
N GLY A 306 -8.72 -6.10 -26.12
CA GLY A 306 -8.06 -7.39 -26.38
C GLY A 306 -7.44 -8.05 -25.15
N VAL A 307 -7.57 -7.43 -23.98
CA VAL A 307 -6.91 -7.82 -22.73
C VAL A 307 -7.95 -8.15 -21.66
N THR A 308 -7.63 -9.12 -20.83
CA THR A 308 -8.48 -9.58 -19.71
C THR A 308 -7.68 -9.66 -18.43
N PRO A 309 -8.30 -9.38 -17.27
CA PRO A 309 -7.68 -9.61 -15.97
C PRO A 309 -7.29 -11.08 -15.77
N ARG A 310 -6.14 -11.29 -15.11
CA ARG A 310 -5.54 -12.58 -14.81
C ARG A 310 -4.96 -12.56 -13.41
N PRO A 311 -4.83 -13.72 -12.76
CA PRO A 311 -4.28 -13.75 -11.42
C PRO A 311 -2.85 -13.22 -11.34
N ALA A 312 -2.54 -12.52 -10.24
CA ALA A 312 -1.19 -12.10 -9.89
C ALA A 312 -0.27 -13.33 -9.73
N LEU A 313 1.02 -13.16 -10.02
CA LEU A 313 2.01 -14.20 -9.73
C LEU A 313 2.14 -14.40 -8.21
N GLN A 314 2.19 -13.28 -7.49
CA GLN A 314 2.25 -13.23 -6.04
C GLN A 314 1.53 -11.97 -5.58
N ALA A 315 0.79 -12.05 -4.48
CA ALA A 315 0.13 -10.90 -3.88
C ALA A 315 0.17 -11.01 -2.35
N GLN A 316 0.32 -9.88 -1.69
CA GLN A 316 0.33 -9.78 -0.23
C GLN A 316 -0.40 -8.52 0.23
N GLU A 317 -1.03 -8.60 1.39
CA GLU A 317 -1.70 -7.48 2.04
C GLU A 317 -0.88 -6.98 3.23
N ARG A 318 -0.75 -5.66 3.32
CA ARG A 318 -0.07 -4.98 4.41
C ARG A 318 -1.10 -4.51 5.42
N HIS A 319 -0.89 -4.88 6.68
CA HIS A 319 -1.64 -4.36 7.81
C HIS A 319 -0.70 -3.54 8.68
N SER A 320 -0.88 -2.22 8.68
CA SER A 320 -0.20 -1.35 9.63
C SER A 320 -0.89 -1.43 10.99
N ARG A 321 -0.11 -1.75 12.03
CA ARG A 321 -0.55 -1.71 13.43
C ARG A 321 0.45 -0.89 14.22
N LEU A 322 -0.05 -0.05 15.11
CA LEU A 322 0.81 0.61 16.08
C LEU A 322 1.20 -0.42 17.14
N ALA A 323 2.47 -0.82 17.13
CA ALA A 323 3.02 -1.73 18.10
C ALA A 323 3.92 -0.96 19.07
N THR A 324 3.83 -1.32 20.33
CA THR A 324 4.69 -0.78 21.37
C THR A 324 6.02 -1.53 21.34
N ARG A 325 7.11 -0.83 20.98
CA ARG A 325 8.46 -1.40 21.05
C ARG A 325 8.93 -1.31 22.51
N VAL A 326 9.09 -2.47 23.13
CA VAL A 326 9.63 -2.60 24.50
C VAL A 326 11.10 -3.01 24.43
N GLU A 327 11.98 -2.25 25.09
CA GLU A 327 13.39 -2.61 25.17
C GLU A 327 13.59 -3.79 26.13
N ALA A 328 14.38 -4.79 25.71
CA ALA A 328 14.62 -5.99 26.49
C ALA A 328 15.31 -5.70 27.84
N ALA A 329 16.28 -4.78 27.86
CA ALA A 329 17.06 -4.45 29.05
C ALA A 329 16.22 -3.93 30.24
N PRO A 330 15.37 -2.90 30.11
CA PRO A 330 14.50 -2.43 31.19
C PRO A 330 13.46 -3.49 31.60
N LEU A 331 12.95 -4.28 30.65
CA LEU A 331 12.01 -5.37 30.96
C LEU A 331 12.64 -6.43 31.86
N PHE A 332 13.83 -6.93 31.50
CA PHE A 332 14.51 -7.96 32.29
C PHE A 332 14.99 -7.44 33.64
N THR A 333 15.39 -6.17 33.74
CA THR A 333 15.75 -5.56 35.03
C THR A 333 14.53 -5.39 35.93
N LEU A 334 13.37 -5.00 35.40
CA LEU A 334 12.12 -4.94 36.17
C LEU A 334 11.70 -6.32 36.70
N VAL A 335 11.74 -7.35 35.84
CA VAL A 335 11.43 -8.73 36.23
C VAL A 335 12.41 -9.23 37.28
N GLY A 336 13.71 -8.99 37.09
CA GLY A 336 14.75 -9.36 38.06
C GLY A 336 14.57 -8.67 39.41
N ALA A 337 14.24 -7.38 39.42
CA ALA A 337 13.98 -6.61 40.64
C ALA A 337 12.80 -7.16 41.43
N HIS A 338 11.70 -7.50 40.75
CA HIS A 338 10.52 -8.11 41.37
C HIS A 338 10.82 -9.51 41.94
N LEU A 339 11.56 -10.35 41.20
CA LEU A 339 11.97 -11.66 41.69
C LEU A 339 12.83 -11.54 42.95
N LEU A 340 13.79 -10.60 42.97
CA LEU A 340 14.64 -10.35 44.13
C LEU A 340 13.81 -9.86 45.33
N PHE A 341 12.77 -9.04 45.09
CA PHE A 341 11.85 -8.59 46.13
C PHE A 341 11.12 -9.76 46.79
N VAL A 342 10.59 -10.68 45.98
CA VAL A 342 9.92 -11.90 46.45
C VAL A 342 10.86 -12.78 47.24
N ILE A 343 12.08 -13.00 46.74
CA ILE A 343 13.09 -13.84 47.42
C ILE A 343 13.45 -13.26 48.80
N ILE A 344 13.67 -11.95 48.91
CA ILE A 344 13.93 -11.30 50.19
C ILE A 344 12.74 -11.46 51.14
N GLY A 345 11.52 -11.29 50.66
CA GLY A 345 10.31 -11.51 51.46
C GLY A 345 10.28 -12.91 52.06
N ILE A 346 10.50 -13.95 51.23
CA ILE A 346 10.56 -15.34 51.69
C ILE A 346 11.68 -15.55 52.71
N VAL A 347 12.88 -15.03 52.46
CA VAL A 347 14.01 -15.16 53.39
C VAL A 347 13.73 -14.49 54.73
N LEU A 348 13.14 -13.29 54.72
CA LEU A 348 12.75 -12.59 55.94
C LEU A 348 11.68 -13.38 56.72
N THR A 349 10.69 -13.95 56.04
CA THR A 349 9.67 -14.80 56.68
C THR A 349 10.28 -16.06 57.28
N ILE A 350 11.21 -16.73 56.59
CA ILE A 350 11.93 -17.90 57.11
C ILE A 350 12.78 -17.52 58.32
N LEU A 351 13.51 -16.40 58.24
CA LEU A 351 14.32 -15.90 59.35
C LEU A 351 13.45 -15.56 60.55
N GLU A 352 12.30 -14.91 60.35
CA GLU A 352 11.34 -14.61 61.41
C GLU A 352 10.82 -15.89 62.05
N LEU A 353 10.41 -16.89 61.27
CA LEU A 353 9.99 -18.19 61.78
C LEU A 353 11.10 -18.89 62.58
N ALA A 354 12.34 -18.84 62.11
CA ALA A 354 13.50 -19.48 62.74
C ALA A 354 13.98 -18.73 64.00
N THR A 355 13.87 -17.40 64.01
CA THR A 355 14.32 -16.53 65.11
C THR A 355 13.21 -16.19 66.10
N SER A 356 11.96 -16.59 65.82
CA SER A 356 10.82 -16.56 66.76
C SER A 356 10.96 -17.55 67.92
N GLY A 357 12.14 -17.56 68.56
CA GLY A 357 12.35 -18.11 69.87
C GLY A 357 11.48 -17.39 70.92
N GLY A 358 11.33 -18.04 72.08
CA GLY A 358 10.28 -17.78 73.06
C GLY A 358 10.09 -16.33 73.53
N GLU A 359 11.09 -15.46 73.43
CA GLU A 359 10.97 -14.05 73.84
C GLU A 359 10.04 -13.23 72.93
N VAL A 360 10.13 -13.36 71.60
CA VAL A 360 9.28 -12.60 70.67
C VAL A 360 7.82 -13.08 70.75
N ARG A 361 7.61 -14.39 70.89
CA ARG A 361 6.29 -14.97 71.19
C ARG A 361 5.77 -14.53 72.56
N GLY A 362 6.64 -14.34 73.54
CA GLY A 362 6.31 -13.81 74.87
C GLY A 362 5.85 -12.35 74.83
N PHE A 363 6.54 -11.50 74.06
CA PHE A 363 6.12 -10.10 73.86
C PHE A 363 4.82 -10.00 73.06
N GLN A 364 4.65 -10.79 71.99
CA GLN A 364 3.40 -10.85 71.23
C GLN A 364 2.24 -11.36 72.08
N ALA A 365 2.46 -12.38 72.92
CA ALA A 365 1.45 -12.90 73.83
C ALA A 365 1.06 -11.85 74.89
N ARG A 366 2.02 -11.09 75.43
CA ARG A 366 1.80 -10.02 76.42
C ARG A 366 1.10 -8.79 75.85
N LEU A 367 1.39 -8.41 74.61
CA LEU A 367 0.72 -7.30 73.90
C LEU A 367 -0.63 -7.71 73.28
N SER A 368 -0.95 -9.00 73.24
CA SER A 368 -2.28 -9.45 72.85
C SER A 368 -3.32 -9.06 73.90
N ILE A 369 -4.58 -8.90 73.47
CA ILE A 369 -5.72 -8.61 74.37
C ILE A 369 -5.75 -9.61 75.54
N VAL A 370 -5.44 -10.88 75.28
CA VAL A 370 -5.41 -11.96 76.27
C VAL A 370 -4.29 -11.78 77.29
N GLY A 371 -3.10 -11.36 76.85
CA GLY A 371 -1.96 -11.07 77.75
C GLY A 371 -2.20 -9.87 78.66
N ILE A 372 -2.83 -8.81 78.13
CA ILE A 372 -3.18 -7.61 78.91
C ILE A 372 -4.24 -7.93 79.97
N VAL A 373 -5.22 -8.78 79.63
CA VAL A 373 -6.23 -9.25 80.57
C VAL A 373 -5.58 -10.10 81.66
N ALA A 374 -4.73 -11.06 81.31
CA ALA A 374 -4.03 -11.88 82.30
C ALA A 374 -3.15 -11.04 83.25
N ASP A 375 -2.42 -10.04 82.76
CA ASP A 375 -1.59 -9.15 83.61
C ASP A 375 -2.42 -8.39 84.66
N ARG A 376 -3.68 -8.06 84.35
CA ARG A 376 -4.58 -7.35 85.27
C ARG A 376 -5.33 -8.25 86.24
N PHE A 377 -5.62 -9.49 85.87
CA PHE A 377 -6.44 -10.39 86.68
C PHE A 377 -5.63 -11.46 87.44
N GLU A 378 -4.38 -11.72 87.06
CA GLU A 378 -3.56 -12.82 87.61
C GLU A 378 -2.30 -12.28 88.33
N ARG A 379 -2.39 -12.10 89.66
CA ARG A 379 -1.40 -11.38 90.51
C ARG A 379 0.04 -11.91 90.47
N TRP A 380 0.27 -13.21 90.22
CA TRP A 380 1.60 -13.84 90.33
C TRP A 380 2.08 -14.56 89.05
N ARG A 381 1.18 -15.01 88.17
CA ARG A 381 1.54 -15.71 86.93
C ARG A 381 1.54 -14.82 85.67
N GLY A 382 0.97 -13.61 85.73
CA GLY A 382 1.12 -12.63 84.64
C GLY A 382 2.58 -12.19 84.41
N VAL A 383 3.40 -12.22 85.47
CA VAL A 383 4.78 -11.72 85.47
C VAL A 383 5.80 -12.74 84.94
N ASN A 384 5.55 -14.04 85.11
CA ASN A 384 6.48 -15.11 84.72
C ASN A 384 6.37 -15.49 83.23
N GLY A 385 7.45 -16.03 82.66
CA GLY A 385 7.47 -16.50 81.27
C GLY A 385 6.62 -17.76 81.10
N VAL A 386 5.70 -17.76 80.14
CA VAL A 386 4.75 -18.86 79.92
C VAL A 386 4.80 -19.30 78.44
N HIS A 387 4.75 -20.61 78.19
CA HIS A 387 4.91 -21.20 76.84
C HIS A 387 3.64 -21.17 75.95
N GLY A 388 2.47 -20.81 76.49
CA GLY A 388 1.19 -20.74 75.77
C GLY A 388 0.21 -19.72 76.38
N MET A 389 -0.65 -19.12 75.56
CA MET A 389 -1.53 -18.00 75.95
C MET A 389 -2.56 -18.38 77.02
N ASP A 390 -3.01 -19.61 76.98
CA ASP A 390 -3.98 -20.23 77.88
C ASP A 390 -3.37 -20.67 79.22
N HIS A 391 -2.05 -20.71 79.31
CA HIS A 391 -1.32 -21.00 80.56
C HIS A 391 -1.14 -19.74 81.44
N HIS A 392 -1.55 -18.56 80.96
CA HIS A 392 -1.56 -17.33 81.74
C HIS A 392 -2.70 -17.27 82.76
N PHE A 393 -3.76 -18.08 82.58
CA PHE A 393 -4.91 -18.12 83.48
C PHE A 393 -4.80 -19.30 84.45
N GLU A 394 -5.00 -19.03 85.75
CA GLU A 394 -4.95 -20.07 86.79
C GLU A 394 -6.09 -21.08 86.66
N GLU A 395 -7.17 -20.69 85.98
CA GLU A 395 -8.35 -21.53 85.72
C GLU A 395 -8.02 -22.80 84.92
N LYS A 396 -7.09 -22.73 83.95
CA LYS A 396 -6.72 -23.90 83.13
C LYS A 396 -6.13 -25.05 83.95
N PHE A 397 -5.52 -24.73 85.09
CA PHE A 397 -4.92 -25.72 86.00
C PHE A 397 -5.82 -26.05 87.19
N GLY A 398 -7.10 -25.65 87.15
CA GLY A 398 -8.06 -25.89 88.22
C GLY A 398 -7.88 -25.00 89.45
N ASN A 399 -6.99 -24.00 89.39
CA ASN A 399 -6.67 -23.11 90.51
C ASN A 399 -7.33 -21.72 90.37
N GLY A 400 -8.41 -21.61 89.58
CA GLY A 400 -9.12 -20.34 89.40
C GLY A 400 -9.67 -19.82 90.74
N ASN A 401 -9.00 -18.81 91.31
CA ASN A 401 -9.30 -18.29 92.64
C ASN A 401 -10.47 -17.29 92.65
N MET A 402 -10.97 -16.87 91.48
CA MET A 402 -12.03 -15.88 91.35
C MET A 402 -13.00 -16.25 90.23
N ARG A 403 -14.30 -16.22 90.53
CA ARG A 403 -15.39 -16.30 89.53
C ARG A 403 -16.04 -14.94 89.45
N VAL A 404 -16.15 -14.39 88.25
CA VAL A 404 -16.82 -13.10 88.02
C VAL A 404 -18.12 -13.37 87.28
N ALA A 405 -19.24 -12.88 87.79
CA ALA A 405 -20.48 -12.82 87.02
C ALA A 405 -21.02 -11.41 86.95
N ILE A 406 -21.81 -11.19 85.90
CA ILE A 406 -22.50 -9.94 85.68
C ILE A 406 -23.87 -10.09 86.33
N ASP A 407 -24.15 -9.25 87.32
CA ASP A 407 -25.44 -9.20 87.99
C ASP A 407 -26.10 -7.83 87.73
N MET A 408 -27.43 -7.80 87.75
CA MET A 408 -28.16 -6.55 87.64
C MET A 408 -28.15 -5.85 89.00
N GLU A 409 -27.36 -4.78 89.12
CA GLU A 409 -27.45 -3.90 90.28
C GLU A 409 -28.65 -2.97 90.11
N GLY A 410 -29.47 -2.87 91.15
CA GLY A 410 -30.76 -2.20 91.12
C GLY A 410 -30.68 -0.78 90.55
N GLY A 411 -31.19 -0.60 89.32
CA GLY A 411 -31.18 0.68 88.60
C GLY A 411 -30.75 0.60 87.13
N ASN A 412 -31.02 -0.50 86.43
CA ASN A 412 -30.67 -0.73 85.01
C ASN A 412 -29.16 -0.64 84.70
N GLY A 413 -28.30 -0.90 85.69
CA GLY A 413 -26.86 -1.09 85.50
C GLY A 413 -26.47 -2.56 85.64
N TYR A 414 -25.47 -2.98 84.87
CA TYR A 414 -24.82 -4.27 85.08
C TYR A 414 -23.57 -4.04 85.94
N GLY A 415 -23.53 -4.69 87.11
CA GLY A 415 -22.37 -4.72 88.00
C GLY A 415 -21.61 -6.03 87.84
N TYR A 416 -20.28 -6.00 88.02
CA TYR A 416 -19.46 -7.21 88.05
C TYR A 416 -19.30 -7.64 89.51
N ASN A 417 -19.87 -8.79 89.87
CA ASN A 417 -19.70 -9.40 91.18
C ASN A 417 -18.62 -10.48 91.13
N VAL A 418 -17.65 -10.39 92.05
CA VAL A 418 -16.53 -11.33 92.16
C VAL A 418 -16.76 -12.24 93.35
N TRP A 419 -16.79 -13.54 93.12
CA TRP A 419 -16.86 -14.57 94.16
C TRP A 419 -15.52 -15.29 94.29
N PRO A 420 -15.04 -15.56 95.51
CA PRO A 420 -13.88 -16.42 95.71
C PRO A 420 -14.19 -17.84 95.24
N GLY A 421 -13.29 -18.44 94.47
CA GLY A 421 -13.38 -19.84 94.08
C GLY A 421 -13.26 -20.73 95.33
N ASN A 422 -14.11 -21.75 95.44
CA ASN A 422 -14.05 -22.72 96.54
C ASN A 422 -12.74 -23.52 96.47
N GLY A 423 -11.68 -23.02 97.10
CA GLY A 423 -10.58 -23.85 97.57
C GLY A 423 -11.05 -24.61 98.79
N ASN A 424 -11.22 -25.93 98.68
CA ASN A 424 -10.98 -26.90 99.75
C ASN A 424 -11.12 -28.32 99.18
N LYS A 425 -10.00 -29.04 99.05
CA LYS A 425 -9.30 -29.60 100.22
C LYS A 425 -7.80 -29.48 100.06
#